data_AF-A0AAW1THW4-F1
#
_entry.id   AF-A0AAW1THW4-F1
#
_cell.length_a   1.000
_cell.length_b   1.000
_cell.length_c   1.000
_cell.angle_alpha   90.00
_cell.angle_beta   90.00
_cell.angle_gamma   90.00
#
_symmetry.space_group_name_H-M   'P 1'
#
loop_
_entity.id
_entity.type
_entity.pdbx_description
1 polymer ?
#
loop_
_entity_poly.entity_id
_entity_poly.type
_entity_poly.pdbx_seq_one_letter_code
_entity_poly.pdbx_strand_id
1 'polypeptide(L)'
;MCVKTFYFVLSFLLFHRCTPNENWWKNGIIYQVYPRSFKDSNNDGNGDLAGVIDKLPYLKSTGVDCVWLSPIMKSPQVDAGYDISDYYAIDKMYGNMNDFKELIGKAHELGLKIMLDFVPNHTSDQHRWFKESEKGNAKFKDFYVWRNAKKKGSPPNNWLSVFGGSAWQWSKKRKQFYLHQFAKEQPDLNFRNPAVRDEMKKVLVYYLDLGVDAFRIDAVKFLFEDEQFRDEPRSSDPNATPASHAYLDHIYTNNLPETFALLSEWRQLVDEYSETQGGPSRILVSEVYDDLYNTLQYYGTPERIGVHFTFNFFFITNLKQDISRAHDIARIVYTWQNALPAGKVTNWVIGNHDNHRVPTRLGAKNIDGFNMLLLLLPGVAVTYNGEEFGQDDGDVPFEQGKDPAAKDRATFNLLSRDFERTPMQWDDSTNAGFNEGAKPWLPVG
;
A
#
# COMPACT_ATOMS: atom_id res chain seq x y z
N MET A 1 -10.90 -53.05 -15.82
CA MET A 1 -10.31 -52.59 -14.55
C MET A 1 -9.63 -51.23 -14.79
N CYS A 2 -10.42 -50.16 -14.97
CA CYS A 2 -9.91 -48.78 -15.05
C CYS A 2 -11.07 -47.75 -15.02
N VAL A 3 -11.91 -47.77 -13.97
CA VAL A 3 -12.97 -46.74 -13.77
C VAL A 3 -13.16 -46.42 -12.28
N LYS A 4 -12.11 -46.48 -11.46
CA LYS A 4 -12.22 -46.20 -10.01
C LYS A 4 -11.28 -45.12 -9.47
N THR A 5 -10.42 -44.52 -10.29
CA THR A 5 -9.43 -43.54 -9.80
C THR A 5 -9.86 -42.08 -9.99
N PHE A 6 -10.87 -41.80 -10.82
CA PHE A 6 -11.29 -40.42 -11.10
C PHE A 6 -12.24 -39.82 -10.05
N TYR A 7 -12.92 -40.65 -9.26
CA TYR A 7 -13.82 -40.16 -8.21
C TYR A 7 -13.13 -39.76 -6.90
N PHE A 8 -11.85 -40.07 -6.71
CA PHE A 8 -11.14 -39.79 -5.45
C PHE A 8 -10.48 -38.39 -5.42
N VAL A 9 -10.20 -37.81 -6.60
CA VAL A 9 -9.55 -36.49 -6.71
C VAL A 9 -10.58 -35.35 -6.60
N LEU A 10 -11.81 -35.56 -7.10
CA LEU A 10 -12.87 -34.54 -7.02
C LEU A 10 -13.41 -34.37 -5.59
N SER A 11 -13.47 -35.44 -4.79
CA SER A 11 -13.90 -35.35 -3.40
C SER A 11 -12.90 -34.57 -2.55
N PHE A 12 -11.60 -34.69 -2.78
CA PHE A 12 -10.59 -33.93 -2.04
C PHE A 12 -10.68 -32.41 -2.28
N LEU A 13 -11.09 -31.98 -3.48
CA LEU A 13 -11.30 -30.57 -3.83
C LEU A 13 -12.59 -29.99 -3.23
N LEU A 14 -13.61 -30.81 -2.98
CA LEU A 14 -14.88 -30.39 -2.40
C LEU A 14 -14.90 -30.43 -0.86
N PHE A 15 -14.06 -31.25 -0.23
CA PHE A 15 -14.03 -31.39 1.24
C PHE A 15 -13.19 -30.34 1.99
N HIS A 16 -12.43 -29.47 1.30
CA HIS A 16 -11.66 -28.38 1.94
C HIS A 16 -12.42 -27.04 2.07
N ARG A 17 -13.69 -26.96 1.66
CA ARG A 17 -14.45 -25.69 1.65
C ARG A 17 -15.54 -25.58 2.73
N CYS A 18 -15.62 -26.51 3.68
CA CYS A 18 -16.67 -26.53 4.71
C CYS A 18 -16.22 -26.15 6.13
N THR A 19 -14.95 -25.80 6.34
CA THR A 19 -14.52 -25.06 7.53
C THR A 19 -14.14 -23.65 7.09
N PRO A 20 -14.45 -22.59 7.87
CA PRO A 20 -13.83 -21.30 7.66
C PRO A 20 -12.32 -21.54 7.60
N ASN A 21 -11.69 -21.26 6.45
CA ASN A 21 -10.26 -21.44 6.33
C ASN A 21 -9.59 -20.42 7.25
N GLU A 22 -9.23 -20.83 8.45
CA GLU A 22 -8.51 -20.00 9.43
C GLU A 22 -7.25 -19.38 8.80
N ASN A 23 -6.71 -20.02 7.76
CA ASN A 23 -5.52 -19.61 7.01
C ASN A 23 -5.84 -19.16 5.56
N TRP A 24 -6.98 -18.50 5.34
CA TRP A 24 -7.41 -17.97 4.03
C TRP A 24 -6.30 -17.22 3.28
N TRP A 25 -5.42 -16.54 4.01
CA TRP A 25 -4.33 -15.73 3.49
C TRP A 25 -3.17 -16.52 2.89
N LYS A 26 -3.10 -17.84 3.05
CA LYS A 26 -1.95 -18.63 2.56
C LYS A 26 -2.02 -18.96 1.06
N ASN A 27 -3.19 -18.86 0.46
CA ASN A 27 -3.44 -19.20 -0.94
C ASN A 27 -4.60 -18.42 -1.56
N GLY A 28 -5.01 -17.32 -0.93
CA GLY A 28 -6.12 -16.49 -1.39
C GLY A 28 -5.73 -15.55 -2.53
N ILE A 29 -6.74 -15.02 -3.21
CA ILE A 29 -6.60 -13.95 -4.19
C ILE A 29 -6.90 -12.61 -3.51
N ILE A 30 -5.92 -11.71 -3.47
CA ILE A 30 -6.05 -10.34 -2.97
C ILE A 30 -6.27 -9.41 -4.15
N TYR A 31 -7.34 -8.64 -4.12
CA TYR A 31 -7.67 -7.66 -5.14
C TYR A 31 -7.55 -6.24 -4.58
N GLN A 32 -6.59 -5.47 -5.08
CA GLN A 32 -6.43 -4.06 -4.74
C GLN A 32 -7.46 -3.23 -5.48
N VAL A 33 -8.31 -2.56 -4.70
CA VAL A 33 -9.23 -1.51 -5.14
C VAL A 33 -8.60 -0.16 -4.84
N TYR A 34 -8.53 0.70 -5.85
CA TYR A 34 -8.28 2.13 -5.70
C TYR A 34 -9.63 2.87 -5.66
N PRO A 35 -10.18 3.18 -4.47
CA PRO A 35 -11.61 3.50 -4.33
C PRO A 35 -12.06 4.67 -5.21
N ARG A 36 -11.22 5.71 -5.30
CA ARG A 36 -11.50 6.93 -6.09
C ARG A 36 -11.73 6.67 -7.58
N SER A 37 -11.25 5.55 -8.12
CA SER A 37 -11.38 5.19 -9.54
C SER A 37 -12.18 3.92 -9.76
N PHE A 38 -12.69 3.29 -8.71
CA PHE A 38 -13.33 1.99 -8.84
C PHE A 38 -14.78 2.12 -9.32
N LYS A 39 -15.65 2.79 -8.57
CA LYS A 39 -17.04 3.03 -8.96
C LYS A 39 -17.60 4.24 -8.21
N ASP A 40 -18.15 5.19 -8.95
CA ASP A 40 -18.84 6.38 -8.41
C ASP A 40 -20.34 6.09 -8.42
N SER A 41 -20.96 6.20 -7.24
CA SER A 41 -22.38 5.87 -7.01
C SER A 41 -23.25 7.11 -6.82
N ASN A 42 -22.65 8.28 -6.58
CA ASN A 42 -23.36 9.53 -6.31
C ASN A 42 -23.23 10.55 -7.46
N ASN A 43 -22.52 10.17 -8.52
CA ASN A 43 -22.27 10.95 -9.73
C ASN A 43 -21.57 12.29 -9.45
N ASP A 44 -20.53 12.28 -8.60
CA ASP A 44 -19.70 13.46 -8.31
C ASP A 44 -18.33 13.46 -9.02
N GLY A 45 -18.01 12.39 -9.73
CA GLY A 45 -16.75 12.19 -10.45
C GLY A 45 -15.67 11.46 -9.66
N ASN A 46 -15.91 11.08 -8.40
CA ASN A 46 -15.00 10.29 -7.56
C ASN A 46 -15.68 8.98 -7.14
N GLY A 47 -14.95 7.88 -7.21
CA GLY A 47 -15.43 6.61 -6.70
C GLY A 47 -15.56 6.62 -5.18
N ASP A 48 -16.52 5.86 -4.67
CA ASP A 48 -16.94 5.90 -3.27
C ASP A 48 -17.23 4.49 -2.71
N LEU A 49 -17.43 4.38 -1.38
CA LEU A 49 -17.62 3.09 -0.71
C LEU A 49 -18.92 2.40 -1.13
N ALA A 50 -19.97 3.15 -1.44
CA ALA A 50 -21.22 2.59 -1.94
C ALA A 50 -21.05 1.97 -3.33
N GLY A 51 -20.24 2.58 -4.19
CA GLY A 51 -19.80 2.00 -5.45
C GLY A 51 -18.97 0.72 -5.27
N VAL A 52 -18.08 0.67 -4.27
CA VAL A 52 -17.37 -0.57 -3.93
C VAL A 52 -18.35 -1.66 -3.47
N ILE A 53 -19.31 -1.32 -2.60
CA ILE A 53 -20.37 -2.25 -2.12
C ILE A 53 -21.14 -2.86 -3.30
N ASP A 54 -21.58 -2.04 -4.25
CA ASP A 54 -22.31 -2.47 -5.46
C ASP A 54 -21.53 -3.51 -6.28
N LYS A 55 -20.19 -3.44 -6.26
CA LYS A 55 -19.31 -4.30 -7.04
C LYS A 55 -18.71 -5.47 -6.26
N LEU A 56 -18.97 -5.61 -4.96
CA LEU A 56 -18.55 -6.79 -4.18
C LEU A 56 -19.04 -8.12 -4.79
N PRO A 57 -20.30 -8.25 -5.29
CA PRO A 57 -20.74 -9.48 -5.96
C PRO A 57 -19.92 -9.81 -7.21
N TYR A 58 -19.52 -8.80 -7.98
CA TYR A 58 -18.62 -8.98 -9.13
C TYR A 58 -17.26 -9.52 -8.68
N LEU A 59 -16.62 -8.88 -7.71
CA LEU A 59 -15.33 -9.34 -7.17
C LEU A 59 -15.42 -10.77 -6.63
N LYS A 60 -16.52 -11.12 -5.95
CA LYS A 60 -16.70 -12.50 -5.48
C LYS A 60 -16.82 -13.48 -6.65
N SER A 61 -17.49 -13.10 -7.74
CA SER A 61 -17.68 -13.94 -8.92
C SER A 61 -16.38 -14.26 -9.67
N THR A 62 -15.36 -13.40 -9.58
CA THR A 62 -14.03 -13.62 -10.18
C THR A 62 -13.14 -14.52 -9.33
N GLY A 63 -13.59 -14.91 -8.14
CA GLY A 63 -12.85 -15.80 -7.23
C GLY A 63 -11.98 -15.08 -6.20
N VAL A 64 -12.10 -13.74 -6.08
CA VAL A 64 -11.40 -12.97 -5.05
C VAL A 64 -11.77 -13.46 -3.65
N ASP A 65 -10.77 -13.51 -2.77
CA ASP A 65 -10.93 -13.85 -1.35
C ASP A 65 -10.83 -12.61 -0.46
N CYS A 66 -10.01 -11.62 -0.85
CA CYS A 66 -9.78 -10.41 -0.07
C CYS A 66 -9.76 -9.15 -0.93
N VAL A 67 -10.55 -8.16 -0.52
CA VAL A 67 -10.56 -6.81 -1.11
C VAL A 67 -9.64 -5.93 -0.28
N TRP A 68 -8.56 -5.46 -0.89
CA TRP A 68 -7.65 -4.49 -0.30
C TRP A 68 -8.02 -3.09 -0.78
N LEU A 69 -8.42 -2.21 0.15
CA LEU A 69 -8.69 -0.82 -0.13
C LEU A 69 -7.42 0.01 0.05
N SER A 70 -7.06 0.79 -0.97
CA SER A 70 -6.15 1.94 -0.79
C SER A 70 -6.76 2.94 0.22
N PRO A 71 -6.01 3.88 0.80
CA PRO A 71 -6.46 4.66 1.97
C PRO A 71 -7.81 5.36 1.79
N ILE A 72 -8.73 5.12 2.74
CA ILE A 72 -10.09 5.72 2.78
C ILE A 72 -10.29 6.67 3.96
N MET A 73 -9.29 6.79 4.84
CA MET A 73 -9.34 7.68 6.00
C MET A 73 -9.36 9.14 5.55
N LYS A 74 -9.90 10.00 6.41
CA LYS A 74 -10.04 11.42 6.13
C LYS A 74 -8.70 12.07 5.81
N SER A 75 -8.57 12.64 4.62
CA SER A 75 -7.32 13.19 4.10
C SER A 75 -7.58 14.52 3.35
N PRO A 76 -6.65 15.48 3.39
CA PRO A 76 -6.69 16.66 2.50
C PRO A 76 -6.45 16.34 1.02
N GLN A 77 -6.13 15.09 0.68
CA GLN A 77 -5.93 14.56 -0.67
C GLN A 77 -4.68 15.12 -1.37
N VAL A 78 -3.65 15.50 -0.62
CA VAL A 78 -2.35 15.91 -1.19
C VAL A 78 -1.68 14.74 -1.89
N ASP A 79 -1.77 13.54 -1.30
CA ASP A 79 -1.24 12.29 -1.87
C ASP A 79 -2.36 11.25 -1.93
N ALA A 80 -3.53 11.69 -2.42
CA ALA A 80 -4.70 10.86 -2.71
C ALA A 80 -5.12 9.87 -1.60
N GLY A 81 -5.03 10.30 -0.34
CA GLY A 81 -5.46 9.52 0.82
C GLY A 81 -4.32 9.14 1.77
N TYR A 82 -3.07 9.11 1.32
CA TYR A 82 -1.91 8.74 2.15
C TYR A 82 -1.54 9.84 3.16
N ASP A 83 -1.96 11.08 2.95
CA ASP A 83 -1.85 12.19 3.91
C ASP A 83 -3.03 12.21 4.91
N ILE A 84 -3.04 11.29 5.88
CA ILE A 84 -4.18 11.11 6.81
C ILE A 84 -4.29 12.24 7.84
N SER A 85 -5.46 12.90 7.90
CA SER A 85 -5.77 13.98 8.86
C SER A 85 -6.63 13.56 10.06
N ASP A 86 -7.26 12.39 9.97
CA ASP A 86 -7.97 11.75 11.09
C ASP A 86 -8.07 10.22 10.85
N TYR A 87 -7.36 9.43 11.66
CA TYR A 87 -7.39 7.96 11.57
C TYR A 87 -8.73 7.33 11.98
N TYR A 88 -9.65 8.07 12.60
CA TYR A 88 -10.92 7.53 13.11
C TYR A 88 -12.14 7.99 12.30
N ALA A 89 -11.90 8.64 11.15
CA ALA A 89 -12.94 9.10 10.26
C ALA A 89 -12.65 8.66 8.83
N ILE A 90 -13.71 8.31 8.10
CA ILE A 90 -13.67 8.09 6.66
C ILE A 90 -13.71 9.45 5.95
N ASP A 91 -13.00 9.57 4.82
CA ASP A 91 -13.08 10.76 3.99
C ASP A 91 -14.50 10.92 3.42
N LYS A 92 -15.02 12.14 3.49
CA LYS A 92 -16.36 12.47 2.96
C LYS A 92 -16.49 12.22 1.46
N MET A 93 -15.38 12.22 0.71
CA MET A 93 -15.35 11.86 -0.70
C MET A 93 -15.78 10.40 -0.92
N TYR A 94 -15.37 9.51 -0.01
CA TYR A 94 -15.67 8.09 -0.10
C TYR A 94 -16.97 7.71 0.62
N GLY A 95 -17.42 8.54 1.57
CA GLY A 95 -18.64 8.32 2.34
C GLY A 95 -18.43 8.63 3.81
N ASN A 96 -18.89 7.75 4.69
CA ASN A 96 -18.78 7.89 6.13
C ASN A 96 -18.51 6.54 6.84
N MET A 97 -18.37 6.58 8.17
CA MET A 97 -18.06 5.39 8.97
C MET A 97 -19.16 4.31 8.92
N ASN A 98 -20.43 4.68 8.72
CA ASN A 98 -21.50 3.70 8.55
C ASN A 98 -21.40 2.98 7.20
N ASP A 99 -21.09 3.71 6.12
CA ASP A 99 -20.88 3.11 4.80
C ASP A 99 -19.71 2.12 4.83
N PHE A 100 -18.65 2.42 5.59
CA PHE A 100 -17.54 1.49 5.79
C PHE A 100 -17.94 0.24 6.58
N LYS A 101 -18.74 0.38 7.64
CA LYS A 101 -19.28 -0.77 8.37
C LYS A 101 -20.21 -1.62 7.50
N GLU A 102 -21.01 -0.99 6.65
CA GLU A 102 -21.85 -1.68 5.66
C GLU A 102 -20.99 -2.45 4.67
N LEU A 103 -19.91 -1.86 4.16
CA LEU A 103 -18.95 -2.51 3.28
C LEU A 103 -18.36 -3.77 3.92
N ILE A 104 -17.88 -3.68 5.16
CA ILE A 104 -17.36 -4.85 5.89
C ILE A 104 -18.45 -5.92 6.01
N GLY A 105 -19.65 -5.54 6.45
CA GLY A 105 -20.78 -6.46 6.60
C GLY A 105 -21.14 -7.19 5.31
N LYS A 106 -21.27 -6.45 4.19
CA LYS A 106 -21.59 -7.01 2.87
C LYS A 106 -20.47 -7.88 2.32
N ALA A 107 -19.22 -7.49 2.51
CA ALA A 107 -18.08 -8.31 2.13
C ALA A 107 -18.08 -9.64 2.89
N HIS A 108 -18.30 -9.60 4.21
CA HIS A 108 -18.36 -10.79 5.04
C HIS A 108 -19.56 -11.70 4.71
N GLU A 109 -20.73 -11.13 4.38
CA GLU A 109 -21.91 -11.88 3.87
C GLU A 109 -21.57 -12.68 2.60
N LEU A 110 -20.70 -12.13 1.74
CA LEU A 110 -20.21 -12.79 0.51
C LEU A 110 -19.00 -13.71 0.76
N GLY A 111 -18.52 -13.81 2.00
CA GLY A 111 -17.32 -14.56 2.36
C GLY A 111 -16.02 -13.92 1.83
N LEU A 112 -16.03 -12.62 1.55
CA LEU A 112 -14.85 -11.81 1.26
C LEU A 112 -14.19 -11.32 2.56
N LYS A 113 -12.91 -11.02 2.47
CA LYS A 113 -12.11 -10.37 3.51
C LYS A 113 -11.86 -8.91 3.14
N ILE A 114 -11.71 -8.04 4.13
CA ILE A 114 -11.34 -6.63 3.93
C ILE A 114 -9.94 -6.39 4.48
N MET A 115 -9.05 -5.94 3.60
CA MET A 115 -7.74 -5.41 3.96
C MET A 115 -7.76 -3.88 3.86
N LEU A 116 -7.28 -3.20 4.92
CA LEU A 116 -7.05 -1.76 4.88
C LEU A 116 -5.58 -1.43 4.65
N ASP A 117 -5.33 -0.39 3.86
CA ASP A 117 -4.03 0.26 3.85
C ASP A 117 -3.82 1.08 5.14
N PHE A 118 -2.74 0.78 5.84
CA PHE A 118 -2.35 1.39 7.10
C PHE A 118 -1.06 2.16 6.86
N VAL A 119 -1.13 3.48 7.00
CA VAL A 119 0.00 4.41 6.80
C VAL A 119 0.47 4.95 8.15
N PRO A 120 1.41 4.27 8.83
CA PRO A 120 1.88 4.67 10.15
C PRO A 120 2.98 5.73 10.13
N ASN A 121 3.74 5.88 9.05
CA ASN A 121 4.96 6.70 9.04
C ASN A 121 4.70 8.18 9.38
N HIS A 122 3.64 8.74 8.81
CA HIS A 122 3.34 10.15 8.86
C HIS A 122 1.85 10.40 8.99
N THR A 123 1.48 11.62 9.34
CA THR A 123 0.12 12.13 9.19
C THR A 123 0.12 13.32 8.26
N SER A 124 -1.05 13.84 7.89
CA SER A 124 -1.16 15.18 7.33
C SER A 124 -0.72 16.27 8.33
N ASP A 125 -0.15 17.37 7.83
CA ASP A 125 0.07 18.62 8.58
C ASP A 125 -1.25 19.26 9.07
N GLN A 126 -2.39 18.82 8.54
CA GLN A 126 -3.71 19.20 9.01
C GLN A 126 -4.22 18.34 10.17
N HIS A 127 -3.53 17.24 10.51
CA HIS A 127 -3.86 16.37 11.62
C HIS A 127 -3.80 17.15 12.95
N ARG A 128 -4.72 16.85 13.87
CA ARG A 128 -4.77 17.48 15.20
C ARG A 128 -3.43 17.36 15.92
N TRP A 129 -2.81 16.18 15.82
CA TRP A 129 -1.51 15.92 16.44
C TRP A 129 -0.45 16.89 15.94
N PHE A 130 -0.32 17.11 14.63
CA PHE A 130 0.68 18.03 14.08
C PHE A 130 0.40 19.46 14.50
N LYS A 131 -0.85 19.92 14.35
CA LYS A 131 -1.26 21.27 14.76
C LYS A 131 -0.96 21.57 16.23
N GLU A 132 -1.19 20.60 17.11
CA GLU A 132 -0.90 20.74 18.54
C GLU A 132 0.60 20.58 18.85
N SER A 133 1.29 19.71 18.13
CA SER A 133 2.75 19.57 18.20
C SER A 133 3.44 20.87 17.80
N GLU A 134 3.07 21.48 16.68
CA GLU A 134 3.63 22.74 16.18
C GLU A 134 3.47 23.89 17.19
N LYS A 135 2.38 23.88 17.99
CA LYS A 135 2.13 24.84 19.07
C LYS A 135 2.93 24.54 20.36
N GLY A 136 3.63 23.42 20.43
CA GLY A 136 4.35 22.99 21.63
C GLY A 136 3.44 22.45 22.75
N ASN A 137 2.24 21.94 22.41
CA ASN A 137 1.35 21.31 23.38
C ASN A 137 2.09 20.18 24.11
N ALA A 138 2.06 20.17 25.45
CA ALA A 138 2.85 19.24 26.25
C ALA A 138 2.63 17.74 25.92
N LYS A 139 1.42 17.37 25.48
CA LYS A 139 1.11 15.99 25.07
C LYS A 139 1.68 15.64 23.70
N PHE A 140 1.63 16.58 22.76
CA PHE A 140 1.93 16.35 21.34
C PHE A 140 3.29 16.90 20.90
N LYS A 141 4.01 17.64 21.75
CA LYS A 141 5.26 18.34 21.40
C LYS A 141 6.31 17.42 20.76
N ASP A 142 6.34 16.14 21.15
CA ASP A 142 7.33 15.17 20.68
C ASP A 142 6.69 14.06 19.81
N PHE A 143 5.47 14.27 19.30
CA PHE A 143 4.80 13.33 18.38
C PHE A 143 5.44 13.30 16.98
N TYR A 144 6.17 14.34 16.60
CA TYR A 144 6.84 14.46 15.29
C TYR A 144 8.33 14.74 15.50
N VAL A 145 9.12 14.47 14.46
CA VAL A 145 10.57 14.69 14.51
C VAL A 145 10.87 16.17 14.27
N TRP A 146 11.15 16.91 15.36
CA TRP A 146 11.51 18.34 15.32
C TRP A 146 12.99 18.57 15.58
N ARG A 147 13.65 19.39 14.77
CA ARG A 147 15.07 19.74 14.93
C ARG A 147 15.34 21.22 14.75
N ASN A 148 16.28 21.75 15.52
CA ASN A 148 16.75 23.12 15.34
C ASN A 148 17.52 23.23 14.03
N ALA A 149 17.51 24.42 13.42
CA ALA A 149 18.41 24.72 12.32
C ALA A 149 19.88 24.59 12.76
N LYS A 150 20.77 24.20 11.83
CA LYS A 150 22.22 24.38 12.04
C LYS A 150 22.54 25.89 12.14
N LYS A 151 23.76 26.21 12.59
CA LYS A 151 24.28 27.59 12.51
C LYS A 151 24.12 28.09 11.07
N LYS A 152 23.55 29.29 10.89
CA LYS A 152 23.16 29.94 9.61
C LYS A 152 21.79 29.53 9.03
N GLY A 153 20.95 28.80 9.76
CA GLY A 153 19.55 28.58 9.38
C GLY A 153 19.29 27.44 8.39
N SER A 154 20.30 26.61 8.10
CA SER A 154 20.16 25.46 7.20
C SER A 154 19.51 24.24 7.90
N PRO A 155 18.99 23.27 7.13
CA PRO A 155 18.50 21.99 7.64
C PRO A 155 19.50 21.26 8.56
N PRO A 156 19.01 20.36 9.46
CA PRO A 156 19.83 19.65 10.44
C PRO A 156 20.75 18.59 9.83
N ASN A 157 20.49 18.11 8.62
CA ASN A 157 21.36 17.24 7.83
C ASN A 157 20.99 17.30 6.34
N ASN A 158 21.62 16.46 5.50
CA ASN A 158 21.44 16.42 4.05
C ASN A 158 20.29 15.54 3.56
N TRP A 159 19.43 15.00 4.43
CA TRP A 159 18.38 14.06 4.04
C TRP A 159 17.43 14.65 2.98
N LEU A 160 17.07 13.81 2.01
CA LEU A 160 16.24 14.16 0.85
C LEU A 160 14.91 13.41 0.91
N SER A 161 13.83 14.11 0.51
CA SER A 161 12.50 13.52 0.40
C SER A 161 12.43 12.59 -0.81
N VAL A 162 11.62 11.54 -0.71
CA VAL A 162 11.25 10.64 -1.81
C VAL A 162 10.65 11.41 -2.98
N PHE A 163 9.87 12.46 -2.70
CA PHE A 163 9.27 13.34 -3.71
C PHE A 163 10.18 14.51 -4.13
N GLY A 164 11.45 14.46 -3.73
CA GLY A 164 12.49 15.39 -4.13
C GLY A 164 12.64 16.60 -3.20
N GLY A 165 13.85 17.16 -3.21
CA GLY A 165 14.25 18.25 -2.33
C GLY A 165 14.59 17.78 -0.91
N SER A 166 14.80 18.72 0.00
CA SER A 166 15.13 18.39 1.39
C SER A 166 13.96 17.71 2.09
N ALA A 167 14.25 16.71 2.93
CA ALA A 167 13.27 16.09 3.83
C ALA A 167 12.94 16.97 5.06
N TRP A 168 13.41 18.21 5.11
CA TRP A 168 13.22 19.11 6.24
C TRP A 168 12.49 20.39 5.85
N GLN A 169 11.35 20.63 6.50
CA GLN A 169 10.56 21.84 6.30
C GLN A 169 10.59 22.73 7.55
N TRP A 170 10.94 24.00 7.36
CA TRP A 170 10.97 24.98 8.45
C TRP A 170 9.55 25.40 8.86
N SER A 171 9.21 25.23 10.15
CA SER A 171 8.00 25.83 10.74
C SER A 171 8.28 27.23 11.24
N LYS A 172 7.57 28.21 10.66
CA LYS A 172 7.62 29.60 11.11
C LYS A 172 7.04 29.80 12.52
N LYS A 173 6.15 28.91 12.98
CA LYS A 173 5.52 29.00 14.30
C LYS A 173 6.40 28.38 15.37
N ARG A 174 6.87 27.15 15.14
CA ARG A 174 7.70 26.41 16.09
C ARG A 174 9.17 26.83 16.09
N LYS A 175 9.62 27.54 15.03
CA LYS A 175 11.03 27.94 14.83
C LYS A 175 11.98 26.75 14.83
N GLN A 176 11.53 25.65 14.24
CA GLN A 176 12.27 24.40 14.07
C GLN A 176 11.92 23.80 12.70
N PHE A 177 12.81 22.94 12.19
CA PHE A 177 12.50 22.04 11.09
C PHE A 177 11.70 20.84 11.60
N TYR A 178 10.73 20.37 10.82
CA TYR A 178 10.15 19.03 10.98
C TYR A 178 10.57 18.15 9.80
N LEU A 179 10.68 16.85 10.08
CA LEU A 179 10.98 15.83 9.07
C LEU A 179 9.74 15.50 8.24
N HIS A 180 9.95 15.26 6.95
CA HIS A 180 8.99 14.64 6.05
C HIS A 180 9.75 13.81 5.00
N GLN A 181 9.61 12.48 5.07
CA GLN A 181 10.22 11.58 4.06
C GLN A 181 9.52 11.70 2.70
N PHE A 182 8.26 12.14 2.69
CA PHE A 182 7.43 12.33 1.48
C PHE A 182 7.12 13.81 1.26
N ALA A 183 5.86 14.19 1.01
CA ALA A 183 5.48 15.58 0.85
C ALA A 183 5.68 16.39 2.14
N LYS A 184 5.91 17.71 2.03
CA LYS A 184 6.02 18.58 3.21
C LYS A 184 4.73 18.63 4.04
N GLU A 185 3.59 18.31 3.43
CA GLU A 185 2.29 18.15 4.07
C GLU A 185 2.13 16.79 4.79
N GLN A 186 3.12 15.89 4.71
CA GLN A 186 3.21 14.59 5.38
C GLN A 186 4.34 14.59 6.45
N PRO A 187 4.21 15.35 7.55
CA PRO A 187 5.19 15.33 8.63
C PRO A 187 5.29 13.95 9.31
N ASP A 188 6.52 13.48 9.51
CA ASP A 188 6.79 12.15 10.06
C ASP A 188 6.59 12.07 11.57
N LEU A 189 5.95 10.98 11.99
CA LEU A 189 5.75 10.65 13.39
C LEU A 189 7.04 10.17 14.02
N ASN A 190 7.28 10.57 15.26
CA ASN A 190 8.45 10.15 16.03
C ASN A 190 8.18 8.80 16.72
N PHE A 191 8.50 7.68 16.07
CA PHE A 191 8.28 6.34 16.63
C PHE A 191 9.13 6.00 17.85
N ARG A 192 10.17 6.78 18.16
CA ARG A 192 10.91 6.66 19.43
C ARG A 192 10.07 7.15 20.61
N ASN A 193 9.03 7.94 20.38
CA ASN A 193 8.07 8.32 21.40
C ASN A 193 7.09 7.16 21.68
N PRO A 194 7.06 6.59 22.90
CA PRO A 194 6.13 5.51 23.23
C PRO A 194 4.66 5.90 23.04
N ALA A 195 4.30 7.17 23.26
CA ALA A 195 2.93 7.62 23.06
C ALA A 195 2.50 7.57 21.58
N VAL A 196 3.41 7.74 20.62
CA VAL A 196 3.11 7.56 19.19
C VAL A 196 2.85 6.08 18.88
N ARG A 197 3.71 5.19 19.39
CA ARG A 197 3.52 3.73 19.25
C ARG A 197 2.20 3.26 19.85
N ASP A 198 1.82 3.79 21.01
CA ASP A 198 0.56 3.47 21.66
C ASP A 198 -0.66 3.95 20.86
N GLU A 199 -0.63 5.17 20.30
CA GLU A 199 -1.72 5.65 19.44
C GLU A 199 -1.85 4.80 18.16
N MET A 200 -0.74 4.39 17.53
CA MET A 200 -0.79 3.52 16.35
C MET A 200 -1.35 2.13 16.66
N LYS A 201 -1.03 1.56 17.84
CA LYS A 201 -1.67 0.31 18.31
C LYS A 201 -3.18 0.50 18.48
N LYS A 202 -3.65 1.64 19.00
CA LYS A 202 -5.09 1.93 19.11
C LYS A 202 -5.77 2.05 17.75
N VAL A 203 -5.10 2.61 16.75
CA VAL A 203 -5.63 2.67 15.38
C VAL A 203 -5.83 1.25 14.82
N LEU A 204 -4.83 0.37 14.95
CA LEU A 204 -4.95 -1.03 14.53
C LEU A 204 -6.13 -1.73 15.23
N VAL A 205 -6.20 -1.66 16.56
CA VAL A 205 -7.28 -2.28 17.35
C VAL A 205 -8.65 -1.71 16.98
N TYR A 206 -8.76 -0.41 16.76
CA TYR A 206 -10.02 0.22 16.37
C TYR A 206 -10.59 -0.40 15.08
N TYR A 207 -9.75 -0.59 14.07
CA TYR A 207 -10.18 -1.17 12.80
C TYR A 207 -10.39 -2.70 12.88
N LEU A 208 -9.61 -3.40 13.70
CA LEU A 208 -9.86 -4.80 14.03
C LEU A 208 -11.24 -4.98 14.66
N ASP A 209 -11.61 -4.11 15.61
CA ASP A 209 -12.92 -4.13 16.28
C ASP A 209 -14.09 -3.80 15.34
N LEU A 210 -13.82 -3.07 14.25
CA LEU A 210 -14.80 -2.85 13.18
C LEU A 210 -14.97 -4.07 12.26
N GLY A 211 -14.09 -5.06 12.33
CA GLY A 211 -14.14 -6.27 11.52
C GLY A 211 -13.15 -6.32 10.36
N VAL A 212 -12.13 -5.46 10.32
CA VAL A 212 -11.07 -5.55 9.31
C VAL A 212 -10.28 -6.85 9.48
N ASP A 213 -10.04 -7.55 8.37
CA ASP A 213 -9.38 -8.87 8.36
C ASP A 213 -7.86 -8.76 8.15
N ALA A 214 -7.38 -7.66 7.60
CA ALA A 214 -5.96 -7.50 7.28
C ALA A 214 -5.52 -6.04 7.20
N PHE A 215 -4.23 -5.81 7.43
CA PHE A 215 -3.60 -4.52 7.14
C PHE A 215 -2.43 -4.70 6.19
N ARG A 216 -2.37 -3.82 5.19
CA ARG A 216 -1.13 -3.52 4.47
C ARG A 216 -0.45 -2.36 5.16
N ILE A 217 0.82 -2.52 5.50
CA ILE A 217 1.62 -1.49 6.17
C ILE A 217 2.42 -0.76 5.09
N ASP A 218 2.01 0.48 4.82
CA ASP A 218 2.63 1.39 3.86
C ASP A 218 3.89 2.06 4.42
N ALA A 219 4.82 2.44 3.53
CA ALA A 219 6.02 3.22 3.87
C ALA A 219 6.86 2.66 5.04
N VAL A 220 6.79 1.34 5.27
CA VAL A 220 7.27 0.71 6.51
C VAL A 220 8.77 0.87 6.75
N LYS A 221 9.57 1.04 5.69
CA LYS A 221 11.03 1.18 5.82
C LYS A 221 11.46 2.50 6.43
N PHE A 222 10.57 3.50 6.44
CA PHE A 222 10.87 4.88 6.83
C PHE A 222 10.55 5.20 8.31
N LEU A 223 10.04 4.23 9.09
CA LEU A 223 9.47 4.46 10.44
C LEU A 223 10.45 5.01 11.48
N PHE A 224 11.73 4.75 11.32
CA PHE A 224 12.77 5.18 12.25
C PHE A 224 13.94 5.77 11.48
N GLU A 225 14.51 6.84 12.02
CA GLU A 225 15.74 7.44 11.52
C GLU A 225 16.84 7.43 12.59
N ASP A 226 18.06 7.73 12.16
CA ASP A 226 19.26 7.78 12.98
C ASP A 226 19.14 8.78 14.13
N GLU A 227 19.37 8.30 15.37
CA GLU A 227 19.30 9.13 16.58
C GLU A 227 20.33 10.26 16.62
N GLN A 228 21.43 10.11 15.88
CA GLN A 228 22.48 11.11 15.80
C GLN A 228 22.24 12.13 14.67
N PHE A 229 21.22 11.92 13.82
CA PHE A 229 20.86 12.78 12.69
C PHE A 229 22.04 13.04 11.75
N ARG A 230 22.87 12.02 11.52
CA ARG A 230 24.04 12.12 10.64
C ARG A 230 23.64 12.35 9.19
N ASP A 231 24.52 13.00 8.44
CA ASP A 231 24.37 13.15 6.99
C ASP A 231 24.51 11.77 6.31
N GLU A 232 23.65 11.48 5.34
CA GLU A 232 23.73 10.28 4.50
C GLU A 232 24.92 10.37 3.53
N PRO A 233 25.56 9.25 3.19
CA PRO A 233 26.57 9.20 2.15
C PRO A 233 25.95 9.40 0.75
N ARG A 234 26.77 9.89 -0.18
CA ARG A 234 26.40 10.06 -1.59
C ARG A 234 26.29 8.68 -2.26
N SER A 235 25.18 8.44 -2.96
CA SER A 235 25.01 7.21 -3.74
C SER A 235 25.97 7.11 -4.93
N SER A 236 26.12 5.89 -5.44
CA SER A 236 26.89 5.60 -6.66
C SER A 236 26.11 5.85 -7.96
N ASP A 237 24.83 6.26 -7.91
CA ASP A 237 24.02 6.47 -9.11
C ASP A 237 24.50 7.70 -9.90
N PRO A 238 25.03 7.51 -11.13
CA PRO A 238 25.54 8.59 -11.95
C PRO A 238 24.43 9.48 -12.53
N ASN A 239 23.18 9.01 -12.54
CA ASN A 239 22.02 9.73 -13.07
C ASN A 239 21.28 10.53 -12.00
N ALA A 240 21.59 10.33 -10.71
CA ALA A 240 20.93 11.01 -9.62
C ALA A 240 21.31 12.50 -9.57
N THR A 241 20.29 13.36 -9.59
CA THR A 241 20.45 14.82 -9.44
C THR A 241 20.51 15.19 -7.95
N PRO A 242 21.15 16.32 -7.56
CA PRO A 242 21.26 16.71 -6.14
C PRO A 242 19.94 16.86 -5.37
N ALA A 243 18.82 17.01 -6.07
CA ALA A 243 17.50 17.11 -5.48
C ALA A 243 16.72 15.77 -5.47
N SER A 244 17.22 14.74 -6.17
CA SER A 244 16.58 13.43 -6.24
C SER A 244 16.89 12.61 -5.00
N HIS A 245 15.91 11.85 -4.51
CA HIS A 245 16.10 10.88 -3.42
C HIS A 245 17.26 9.93 -3.71
N ALA A 246 17.38 9.43 -4.94
CA ALA A 246 18.46 8.53 -5.39
C ALA A 246 19.87 9.14 -5.29
N TYR A 247 20.02 10.41 -4.90
CA TYR A 247 21.32 11.06 -4.68
C TYR A 247 22.04 10.53 -3.42
N LEU A 248 21.35 9.86 -2.51
CA LEU A 248 21.94 9.40 -1.26
C LEU A 248 21.79 7.88 -1.11
N ASP A 249 22.72 7.24 -0.40
CA ASP A 249 22.46 5.89 0.11
C ASP A 249 21.80 6.03 1.47
N HIS A 250 20.59 5.51 1.62
CA HIS A 250 19.69 5.78 2.75
C HIS A 250 19.93 4.84 3.94
N ILE A 251 21.14 4.88 4.52
CA ILE A 251 21.53 3.98 5.62
C ILE A 251 21.10 4.48 7.00
N TYR A 252 20.74 5.76 7.11
CA TYR A 252 20.29 6.43 8.33
C TYR A 252 18.79 6.73 8.35
N THR A 253 18.09 6.61 7.21
CA THR A 253 16.65 6.87 7.13
C THR A 253 15.79 5.67 6.75
N ASN A 254 16.39 4.53 6.36
CA ASN A 254 15.64 3.34 5.93
C ASN A 254 16.08 2.07 6.67
N ASN A 255 15.11 1.17 6.93
CA ASN A 255 15.34 -0.19 7.42
C ASN A 255 16.16 -0.27 8.73
N LEU A 256 16.01 0.71 9.62
CA LEU A 256 16.67 0.67 10.92
C LEU A 256 16.19 -0.53 11.75
N PRO A 257 17.04 -1.14 12.61
CA PRO A 257 16.69 -2.33 13.40
C PRO A 257 15.38 -2.22 14.19
N GLU A 258 15.06 -1.03 14.68
CA GLU A 258 13.86 -0.70 15.45
C GLU A 258 12.57 -0.86 14.64
N THR A 259 12.62 -0.64 13.32
CA THR A 259 11.49 -0.89 12.41
C THR A 259 11.02 -2.33 12.54
N PHE A 260 11.95 -3.28 12.46
CA PHE A 260 11.61 -4.69 12.53
C PHE A 260 11.16 -5.14 13.93
N ALA A 261 11.68 -4.51 14.99
CA ALA A 261 11.22 -4.75 16.35
C ALA A 261 9.76 -4.29 16.52
N LEU A 262 9.42 -3.09 16.04
CA LEU A 262 8.05 -2.56 16.07
C LEU A 262 7.07 -3.43 15.28
N LEU A 263 7.48 -3.91 14.09
CA LEU A 263 6.65 -4.83 13.31
C LEU A 263 6.41 -6.16 14.03
N SER A 264 7.38 -6.66 14.79
CA SER A 264 7.20 -7.84 15.62
C SER A 264 6.17 -7.59 16.74
N GLU A 265 6.16 -6.39 17.33
CA GLU A 265 5.15 -6.02 18.33
C GLU A 265 3.74 -5.95 17.71
N TRP A 266 3.60 -5.36 16.52
CA TRP A 266 2.31 -5.34 15.82
C TRP A 266 1.87 -6.73 15.38
N ARG A 267 2.81 -7.56 14.95
CA ARG A 267 2.54 -8.95 14.61
C ARG A 267 1.96 -9.70 15.81
N GLN A 268 2.61 -9.59 16.96
CA GLN A 268 2.13 -10.19 18.20
C GLN A 268 0.72 -9.70 18.55
N LEU A 269 0.47 -8.38 18.47
CA LEU A 269 -0.85 -7.80 18.72
C LEU A 269 -1.94 -8.44 17.83
N VAL A 270 -1.66 -8.60 16.54
CA VAL A 270 -2.63 -9.15 15.58
C VAL A 270 -2.84 -10.66 15.77
N ASP A 271 -1.78 -11.40 16.12
CA ASP A 271 -1.88 -12.82 16.47
C ASP A 271 -2.74 -13.00 17.73
N GLU A 272 -2.44 -12.27 18.82
CA GLU A 272 -3.19 -12.31 20.08
C GLU A 272 -4.67 -11.91 19.88
N TYR A 273 -4.92 -10.90 19.04
CA TYR A 273 -6.28 -10.51 18.68
C TYR A 273 -7.02 -11.63 17.95
N SER A 274 -6.37 -12.28 16.99
CA SER A 274 -6.93 -13.40 16.22
C SER A 274 -7.27 -14.59 17.13
N GLU A 275 -6.36 -14.95 18.03
CA GLU A 275 -6.56 -16.02 19.01
C GLU A 275 -7.72 -15.73 19.97
N THR A 276 -7.81 -14.47 20.43
CA THR A 276 -8.84 -14.05 21.39
C THR A 276 -10.23 -13.99 20.77
N GLN A 277 -10.36 -13.43 19.56
CA GLN A 277 -11.65 -13.30 18.88
C GLN A 277 -12.10 -14.59 18.17
N GLY A 278 -11.16 -15.46 17.80
CA GLY A 278 -11.40 -16.64 16.99
C GLY A 278 -11.85 -16.32 15.56
N GLY A 279 -12.21 -17.37 14.82
CA GLY A 279 -12.59 -17.29 13.42
C GLY A 279 -11.38 -17.13 12.48
N PRO A 280 -11.54 -16.50 11.30
CA PRO A 280 -10.46 -16.31 10.34
C PRO A 280 -9.28 -15.52 10.93
N SER A 281 -8.04 -15.90 10.62
CA SER A 281 -6.85 -15.16 11.05
C SER A 281 -6.88 -13.73 10.52
N ARG A 282 -6.46 -12.77 11.35
CA ARG A 282 -6.15 -11.42 10.91
C ARG A 282 -4.68 -11.34 10.54
N ILE A 283 -4.35 -10.61 9.48
CA ILE A 283 -2.97 -10.57 8.98
C ILE A 283 -2.38 -9.17 8.88
N LEU A 284 -1.05 -9.13 8.95
CA LEU A 284 -0.22 -7.98 8.61
C LEU A 284 0.64 -8.33 7.40
N VAL A 285 0.54 -7.48 6.38
CA VAL A 285 1.33 -7.50 5.16
C VAL A 285 2.10 -6.18 5.11
N SER A 286 3.33 -6.19 4.61
CA SER A 286 4.10 -4.94 4.44
C SER A 286 4.40 -4.65 2.98
N GLU A 287 4.39 -3.35 2.65
CA GLU A 287 4.91 -2.86 1.37
C GLU A 287 6.42 -2.61 1.48
N VAL A 288 7.22 -3.33 0.69
CA VAL A 288 8.67 -3.15 0.69
C VAL A 288 9.21 -3.13 -0.74
N TYR A 289 9.52 -1.94 -1.24
CA TYR A 289 10.37 -1.76 -2.43
C TYR A 289 11.83 -1.67 -2.00
N ASP A 290 12.51 -2.82 -2.01
CA ASP A 290 13.92 -2.94 -1.64
C ASP A 290 14.57 -4.16 -2.31
N ASP A 291 15.87 -4.34 -2.09
CA ASP A 291 16.55 -5.57 -2.49
C ASP A 291 16.05 -6.80 -1.70
N LEU A 292 16.39 -7.99 -2.19
CA LEU A 292 15.96 -9.24 -1.56
C LEU A 292 16.45 -9.37 -0.12
N TYR A 293 17.67 -8.93 0.18
CA TYR A 293 18.24 -9.05 1.51
C TYR A 293 17.44 -8.24 2.53
N ASN A 294 17.19 -6.96 2.24
CA ASN A 294 16.38 -6.09 3.09
C ASN A 294 14.93 -6.57 3.17
N THR A 295 14.35 -7.00 2.06
CA THR A 295 12.98 -7.52 2.02
C THR A 295 12.79 -8.73 2.94
N LEU A 296 13.76 -9.66 2.99
CA LEU A 296 13.64 -10.85 3.83
C LEU A 296 13.69 -10.54 5.34
N GLN A 297 14.28 -9.42 5.76
CA GLN A 297 14.34 -9.06 7.19
C GLN A 297 12.96 -8.83 7.81
N TYR A 298 11.97 -8.42 7.00
CA TYR A 298 10.58 -8.18 7.41
C TYR A 298 9.83 -9.46 7.79
N TYR A 299 10.24 -10.61 7.28
CA TYR A 299 9.67 -11.90 7.66
C TYR A 299 10.07 -12.32 9.09
N GLY A 300 11.14 -11.72 9.61
CA GLY A 300 11.66 -11.97 10.94
C GLY A 300 12.64 -13.14 11.04
N THR A 301 12.97 -13.51 12.27
CA THR A 301 13.75 -14.70 12.63
C THR A 301 12.87 -15.61 13.49
N PRO A 302 13.29 -16.86 13.81
CA PRO A 302 12.57 -17.69 14.76
C PRO A 302 12.33 -17.03 16.14
N GLU A 303 13.22 -16.14 16.57
CA GLU A 303 13.14 -15.41 17.83
C GLU A 303 12.34 -14.10 17.74
N ARG A 304 12.19 -13.55 16.53
CA ARG A 304 11.47 -12.30 16.26
C ARG A 304 10.58 -12.49 15.04
N ILE A 305 9.35 -12.93 15.26
CA ILE A 305 8.39 -13.20 14.19
C ILE A 305 7.95 -11.87 13.55
N GLY A 306 8.22 -11.71 12.25
CA GLY A 306 7.79 -10.56 11.48
C GLY A 306 6.39 -10.71 10.88
N VAL A 307 6.10 -9.87 9.89
CA VAL A 307 4.82 -9.87 9.17
C VAL A 307 4.50 -11.24 8.53
N HIS A 308 3.25 -11.42 8.12
CA HIS A 308 2.81 -12.66 7.46
C HIS A 308 3.53 -12.83 6.13
N PHE A 309 3.59 -11.76 5.33
CA PHE A 309 4.47 -11.63 4.17
C PHE A 309 4.73 -10.16 3.81
N THR A 310 5.76 -9.92 3.00
CA THR A 310 5.95 -8.67 2.28
C THR A 310 5.36 -8.81 0.88
N PHE A 311 4.75 -7.76 0.32
CA PHE A 311 4.39 -7.79 -1.09
C PHE A 311 5.64 -7.97 -1.97
N ASN A 312 5.60 -8.94 -2.87
CA ASN A 312 6.68 -9.25 -3.79
C ASN A 312 6.52 -8.44 -5.08
N PHE A 313 7.21 -7.30 -5.14
CA PHE A 313 7.17 -6.42 -6.30
C PHE A 313 8.19 -6.77 -7.39
N PHE A 314 8.86 -7.94 -7.35
CA PHE A 314 9.92 -8.23 -8.31
C PHE A 314 9.44 -8.39 -9.75
N PHE A 315 8.18 -8.76 -9.99
CA PHE A 315 7.62 -8.67 -11.35
C PHE A 315 7.38 -7.22 -11.80
N ILE A 316 7.17 -6.30 -10.87
CA ILE A 316 7.07 -4.87 -11.16
C ILE A 316 8.44 -4.28 -11.48
N THR A 317 9.42 -4.51 -10.60
CA THR A 317 10.72 -3.84 -10.66
C THR A 317 11.68 -4.44 -11.68
N ASN A 318 11.57 -5.74 -11.97
CA ASN A 318 12.57 -6.47 -12.77
C ASN A 318 12.08 -6.95 -14.14
N LEU A 319 10.81 -6.75 -14.48
CA LEU A 319 10.28 -7.08 -15.81
C LEU A 319 9.91 -5.83 -16.60
N LYS A 320 10.30 -5.83 -17.88
CA LYS A 320 9.95 -4.78 -18.85
C LYS A 320 9.68 -5.41 -20.20
N GLN A 321 8.70 -4.88 -20.93
CA GLN A 321 8.46 -5.24 -22.32
C GLN A 321 9.74 -5.08 -23.15
N ASP A 322 9.88 -5.93 -24.17
CA ASP A 322 10.98 -5.95 -25.16
C ASP A 322 12.37 -6.29 -24.61
N ILE A 323 12.60 -6.13 -23.30
CA ILE A 323 13.85 -6.48 -22.61
C ILE A 323 13.77 -7.88 -22.01
N SER A 324 12.73 -8.15 -21.22
CA SER A 324 12.63 -9.41 -20.47
C SER A 324 12.34 -10.61 -21.37
N ARG A 325 12.82 -11.78 -20.97
CA ARG A 325 12.64 -13.08 -21.62
C ARG A 325 12.11 -14.11 -20.62
N ALA A 326 11.72 -15.28 -21.09
CA ALA A 326 11.17 -16.35 -20.25
C ALA A 326 12.12 -16.75 -19.09
N HIS A 327 13.44 -16.71 -19.30
CA HIS A 327 14.41 -17.00 -18.23
C HIS A 327 14.41 -15.94 -17.11
N ASP A 328 14.03 -14.69 -17.40
CA ASP A 328 13.94 -13.64 -16.38
C ASP A 328 12.75 -13.87 -15.45
N ILE A 329 11.61 -14.26 -16.03
CA ILE A 329 10.42 -14.67 -15.28
C ILE A 329 10.75 -15.87 -14.39
N ALA A 330 11.33 -16.92 -14.98
CA ALA A 330 11.72 -18.13 -14.24
C ALA A 330 12.71 -17.82 -13.10
N ARG A 331 13.67 -16.91 -13.34
CA ARG A 331 14.63 -16.47 -12.33
C ARG A 331 13.95 -15.75 -11.18
N ILE A 332 13.03 -14.82 -11.44
CA ILE A 332 12.28 -14.13 -10.38
C ILE A 332 11.51 -15.15 -9.52
N VAL A 333 10.81 -16.08 -10.16
CA VAL A 333 10.06 -17.14 -9.47
C VAL A 333 10.97 -17.98 -8.59
N TYR A 334 12.08 -18.48 -9.17
CA TYR A 334 13.04 -19.32 -8.46
C TYR A 334 13.70 -18.56 -7.30
N THR A 335 14.13 -17.31 -7.53
CA THR A 335 14.76 -16.49 -6.49
C THR A 335 13.82 -16.28 -5.31
N TRP A 336 12.56 -15.91 -5.54
CA TRP A 336 11.61 -15.68 -4.46
C TRP A 336 11.30 -16.96 -3.69
N GLN A 337 10.97 -18.05 -4.40
CA GLN A 337 10.60 -19.32 -3.78
C GLN A 337 11.72 -19.91 -2.90
N ASN A 338 12.98 -19.81 -3.33
CA ASN A 338 14.10 -20.38 -2.57
C ASN A 338 14.63 -19.47 -1.47
N ALA A 339 14.25 -18.19 -1.48
CA ALA A 339 14.74 -17.22 -0.50
C ALA A 339 13.86 -17.12 0.76
N LEU A 340 12.58 -17.51 0.68
CA LEU A 340 11.67 -17.37 1.80
C LEU A 340 12.05 -18.29 2.98
N PRO A 341 11.93 -17.80 4.23
CA PRO A 341 12.10 -18.64 5.41
C PRO A 341 11.08 -19.79 5.44
N ALA A 342 11.46 -20.90 6.07
CA ALA A 342 10.58 -22.06 6.23
C ALA A 342 9.23 -21.67 6.87
N GLY A 343 8.14 -22.16 6.30
CA GLY A 343 6.77 -21.89 6.79
C GLY A 343 6.17 -20.55 6.34
N LYS A 344 6.91 -19.71 5.60
CA LYS A 344 6.38 -18.50 4.98
C LYS A 344 5.74 -18.81 3.62
N VAL A 345 4.87 -17.90 3.19
CA VAL A 345 4.06 -18.05 1.98
C VAL A 345 4.57 -17.12 0.89
N THR A 346 4.71 -17.65 -0.33
CA THR A 346 4.99 -16.87 -1.53
C THR A 346 3.80 -15.99 -1.91
N ASN A 347 4.06 -14.84 -2.53
CA ASN A 347 3.03 -14.01 -3.13
C ASN A 347 3.58 -13.39 -4.41
N TRP A 348 2.68 -12.94 -5.26
CA TRP A 348 2.99 -12.48 -6.61
C TRP A 348 2.17 -11.23 -6.91
N VAL A 349 2.85 -10.09 -7.00
CA VAL A 349 2.26 -8.80 -7.37
C VAL A 349 2.78 -8.41 -8.74
N ILE A 350 1.89 -8.01 -9.65
CA ILE A 350 2.28 -7.63 -11.01
C ILE A 350 1.89 -6.19 -11.40
N GLY A 351 1.02 -5.55 -10.63
CA GLY A 351 0.71 -4.13 -10.70
C GLY A 351 0.06 -3.62 -9.42
N ASN A 352 -0.09 -2.31 -9.37
CA ASN A 352 -0.71 -1.54 -8.29
C ASN A 352 -0.89 -0.08 -8.76
N HIS A 353 -1.39 0.78 -7.88
CA HIS A 353 -1.62 2.21 -8.14
C HIS A 353 -0.37 3.12 -8.17
N ASP A 354 0.85 2.59 -8.04
CA ASP A 354 2.11 3.36 -8.11
C ASP A 354 3.00 2.98 -9.29
N ASN A 355 2.54 2.03 -10.12
CA ASN A 355 3.30 1.57 -11.27
C ASN A 355 2.36 1.43 -12.46
N HIS A 356 2.87 1.79 -13.64
CA HIS A 356 2.24 1.54 -14.93
C HIS A 356 1.58 0.15 -15.00
N ARG A 357 0.38 0.11 -15.60
CA ARG A 357 -0.44 -1.09 -15.72
C ARG A 357 0.28 -2.20 -16.48
N VAL A 358 -0.09 -3.45 -16.19
CA VAL A 358 0.54 -4.65 -16.75
C VAL A 358 0.57 -4.65 -18.28
N PRO A 359 -0.53 -4.33 -19.00
CA PRO A 359 -0.55 -4.35 -20.46
C PRO A 359 0.42 -3.31 -21.05
N THR A 360 0.59 -2.17 -20.39
CA THR A 360 1.54 -1.12 -20.78
C THR A 360 2.99 -1.49 -20.46
N ARG A 361 3.26 -2.08 -19.29
CA ARG A 361 4.63 -2.48 -18.90
C ARG A 361 5.15 -3.74 -19.58
N LEU A 362 4.28 -4.71 -19.84
CA LEU A 362 4.64 -6.07 -20.26
C LEU A 362 3.99 -6.52 -21.57
N GLY A 363 3.15 -5.67 -22.17
CA GLY A 363 2.49 -5.88 -23.45
C GLY A 363 1.11 -6.52 -23.32
N ALA A 364 0.09 -5.88 -23.89
CA ALA A 364 -1.32 -6.31 -23.82
C ALA A 364 -1.58 -7.76 -24.26
N LYS A 365 -0.79 -8.29 -25.21
CA LYS A 365 -0.91 -9.69 -25.65
C LYS A 365 -0.49 -10.72 -24.61
N ASN A 366 0.22 -10.29 -23.56
CA ASN A 366 0.77 -11.18 -22.53
C ASN A 366 -0.09 -11.24 -21.27
N ILE A 367 -1.18 -10.47 -21.18
CA ILE A 367 -1.98 -10.34 -19.96
C ILE A 367 -2.53 -11.68 -19.48
N ASP A 368 -3.11 -12.47 -20.38
CA ASP A 368 -3.65 -13.81 -20.06
C ASP A 368 -2.56 -14.74 -19.52
N GLY A 369 -1.36 -14.68 -20.12
CA GLY A 369 -0.22 -15.49 -19.71
C GLY A 369 0.28 -15.14 -18.31
N PHE A 370 0.31 -13.84 -17.98
CA PHE A 370 0.69 -13.38 -16.65
C PHE A 370 -0.38 -13.67 -15.60
N ASN A 371 -1.67 -13.47 -15.91
CA ASN A 371 -2.76 -13.82 -15.01
C ASN A 371 -2.77 -15.33 -14.73
N MET A 372 -2.59 -16.16 -15.77
CA MET A 372 -2.44 -17.61 -15.60
C MET A 372 -1.21 -17.96 -14.74
N LEU A 373 -0.08 -17.29 -14.95
CA LEU A 373 1.13 -17.51 -14.14
C LEU A 373 0.88 -17.20 -12.66
N LEU A 374 0.30 -16.04 -12.35
CA LEU A 374 0.01 -15.62 -10.98
C LEU A 374 -0.93 -16.61 -10.26
N LEU A 375 -1.95 -17.12 -10.96
CA LEU A 375 -2.92 -18.07 -10.41
C LEU A 375 -2.38 -19.50 -10.27
N LEU A 376 -1.35 -19.87 -11.04
CA LEU A 376 -0.74 -21.21 -10.99
C LEU A 376 0.49 -21.29 -10.06
N LEU A 377 1.13 -20.17 -9.77
CA LEU A 377 2.25 -20.14 -8.83
C LEU A 377 1.74 -20.40 -7.40
N PRO A 378 2.54 -21.08 -6.55
CA PRO A 378 2.14 -21.35 -5.18
C PRO A 378 1.99 -20.05 -4.38
N GLY A 379 1.08 -20.05 -3.42
CA GLY A 379 0.87 -18.96 -2.48
C GLY A 379 -0.21 -17.99 -2.94
N VAL A 380 0.00 -16.70 -2.70
CA VAL A 380 -1.02 -15.64 -2.84
C VAL A 380 -0.89 -14.94 -4.19
N ALA A 381 -2.00 -14.82 -4.91
CA ALA A 381 -2.09 -13.96 -6.09
C ALA A 381 -2.58 -12.57 -5.68
N VAL A 382 -1.94 -11.52 -6.19
CA VAL A 382 -2.31 -10.13 -5.91
C VAL A 382 -2.57 -9.44 -7.24
N THR A 383 -3.77 -8.90 -7.38
CA THR A 383 -4.28 -8.28 -8.60
C THR A 383 -4.74 -6.86 -8.31
N TYR A 384 -4.43 -5.93 -9.22
CA TYR A 384 -4.87 -4.55 -9.16
C TYR A 384 -6.05 -4.29 -10.09
N ASN A 385 -6.94 -3.35 -9.73
CA ASN A 385 -8.18 -3.14 -10.48
C ASN A 385 -7.98 -2.93 -12.00
N GLY A 386 -8.63 -3.77 -12.80
CA GLY A 386 -8.57 -3.75 -14.26
C GLY A 386 -7.56 -4.73 -14.86
N GLU A 387 -6.67 -5.34 -14.07
CA GLU A 387 -5.76 -6.39 -14.56
C GLU A 387 -6.51 -7.67 -15.03
N GLU A 388 -7.67 -7.94 -14.45
CA GLU A 388 -8.48 -9.12 -14.78
C GLU A 388 -9.10 -9.08 -16.18
N PHE A 389 -9.18 -7.89 -16.79
CA PHE A 389 -9.59 -7.71 -18.19
C PHE A 389 -8.55 -6.96 -19.03
N GLY A 390 -7.38 -6.67 -18.45
CA GLY A 390 -6.25 -6.06 -19.17
C GLY A 390 -6.43 -4.59 -19.51
N GLN A 391 -6.91 -3.77 -18.57
CA GLN A 391 -6.90 -2.32 -18.70
C GLN A 391 -5.46 -1.80 -18.84
N ASP A 392 -5.23 -0.99 -19.86
CA ASP A 392 -3.99 -0.24 -20.12
C ASP A 392 -3.94 1.08 -19.32
N ASP A 393 -2.76 1.68 -19.25
CA ASP A 393 -2.60 3.06 -18.77
C ASP A 393 -3.54 4.00 -19.53
N GLY A 394 -4.23 4.88 -18.80
CA GLY A 394 -5.06 5.90 -19.43
C GLY A 394 -4.24 7.11 -19.89
N ASP A 395 -4.75 7.81 -20.91
CA ASP A 395 -4.13 9.06 -21.39
C ASP A 395 -4.49 10.23 -20.45
N VAL A 396 -3.52 10.68 -19.65
CA VAL A 396 -3.68 11.80 -18.72
C VAL A 396 -2.79 12.97 -19.18
N PRO A 397 -3.36 14.04 -19.74
CA PRO A 397 -2.60 15.24 -20.03
C PRO A 397 -2.05 15.90 -18.76
N PHE A 398 -0.89 16.56 -18.84
CA PHE A 398 -0.27 17.27 -17.71
C PHE A 398 -1.23 18.23 -17.00
N GLU A 399 -2.09 18.92 -17.75
CA GLU A 399 -3.08 19.87 -17.21
C GLU A 399 -4.17 19.21 -16.35
N GLN A 400 -4.37 17.91 -16.52
CA GLN A 400 -5.35 17.11 -15.79
C GLN A 400 -4.70 16.27 -14.67
N GLY A 401 -3.38 16.11 -14.71
CA GLY A 401 -2.60 15.41 -13.69
C GLY A 401 -2.83 15.96 -12.28
N LYS A 402 -2.88 15.05 -11.32
CA LYS A 402 -3.13 15.27 -9.89
C LYS A 402 -2.03 14.72 -8.99
N ASP A 403 -1.11 13.90 -9.50
CA ASP A 403 -0.06 13.28 -8.68
C ASP A 403 0.94 14.31 -8.11
N PRO A 404 1.10 14.39 -6.78
CA PRO A 404 2.10 15.27 -6.16
C PRO A 404 3.56 14.94 -6.53
N ALA A 405 3.86 13.73 -6.99
CA ALA A 405 5.19 13.32 -7.44
C ALA A 405 5.57 13.96 -8.80
N ALA A 406 4.59 14.41 -9.57
CA ALA A 406 4.75 14.82 -10.97
C ALA A 406 4.32 16.28 -11.23
N LYS A 407 4.89 17.22 -10.47
CA LYS A 407 4.53 18.65 -10.55
C LYS A 407 5.09 19.38 -11.77
N ASP A 408 6.16 18.87 -12.36
CA ASP A 408 6.87 19.54 -13.46
C ASP A 408 6.50 18.91 -14.81
N ARG A 409 6.09 19.75 -15.77
CA ARG A 409 5.70 19.28 -17.12
C ARG A 409 6.80 18.46 -17.81
N ALA A 410 8.06 18.81 -17.58
CA ALA A 410 9.19 18.13 -18.20
C ALA A 410 9.41 16.70 -17.70
N THR A 411 8.95 16.38 -16.49
CA THR A 411 9.12 15.07 -15.86
C THR A 411 7.80 14.35 -15.62
N PHE A 412 6.67 14.94 -15.99
CA PHE A 412 5.33 14.40 -15.74
C PHE A 412 5.16 12.96 -16.25
N ASN A 413 5.51 12.70 -17.50
CA ASN A 413 5.41 11.36 -18.11
C ASN A 413 6.37 10.33 -17.50
N LEU A 414 7.36 10.76 -16.72
CA LEU A 414 8.33 9.88 -16.06
C LEU A 414 7.95 9.57 -14.61
N LEU A 415 7.16 10.43 -13.98
CA LEU A 415 6.93 10.40 -12.53
C LEU A 415 5.46 10.24 -12.15
N SER A 416 4.52 10.59 -13.03
CA SER A 416 3.10 10.59 -12.68
C SER A 416 2.57 9.17 -12.60
N ARG A 417 1.88 8.90 -11.49
CA ARG A 417 1.11 7.68 -11.25
C ARG A 417 -0.35 7.79 -11.68
N ASP A 418 -0.74 8.91 -12.29
CA ASP A 418 -2.13 9.13 -12.71
C ASP A 418 -2.55 8.19 -13.85
N PHE A 419 -1.60 7.70 -14.66
CA PHE A 419 -1.88 6.84 -15.81
C PHE A 419 -2.49 5.48 -15.40
N GLU A 420 -2.00 4.91 -14.30
CA GLU A 420 -2.49 3.67 -13.71
C GLU A 420 -3.69 3.88 -12.76
N ARG A 421 -4.06 5.13 -12.47
CA ARG A 421 -5.16 5.52 -11.56
C ARG A 421 -6.42 5.96 -12.29
N THR A 422 -6.49 5.86 -13.61
CA THR A 422 -7.70 6.21 -14.37
C THR A 422 -8.91 5.34 -13.96
N PRO A 423 -10.14 5.87 -14.09
CA PRO A 423 -11.38 5.15 -13.80
C PRO A 423 -11.45 3.74 -14.38
N MET A 424 -12.05 2.82 -13.62
CA MET A 424 -12.35 1.46 -14.02
C MET A 424 -13.36 1.44 -15.17
N GLN A 425 -13.12 0.59 -16.17
CA GLN A 425 -13.95 0.47 -17.36
C GLN A 425 -14.94 -0.71 -17.23
N TRP A 426 -16.13 -0.44 -16.71
CA TRP A 426 -17.16 -1.45 -16.43
C TRP A 426 -17.95 -1.89 -17.67
N ASP A 427 -18.30 -0.95 -18.54
CA ASP A 427 -19.12 -1.19 -19.74
C ASP A 427 -18.92 -0.08 -20.80
N ASP A 428 -19.72 -0.09 -21.87
CA ASP A 428 -19.66 0.88 -22.97
C ASP A 428 -20.54 2.13 -22.76
N SER A 429 -21.10 2.30 -21.56
CA SER A 429 -21.92 3.47 -21.23
C SER A 429 -21.07 4.70 -20.92
N THR A 430 -21.72 5.77 -20.45
CA THR A 430 -21.04 7.04 -20.16
C THR A 430 -19.91 6.83 -19.16
N ASN A 431 -18.74 7.40 -19.45
CA ASN A 431 -17.53 7.23 -18.64
C ASN A 431 -17.19 5.76 -18.35
N ALA A 432 -17.44 4.87 -19.32
CA ALA A 432 -17.26 3.43 -19.21
C ALA A 432 -17.99 2.78 -18.01
N GLY A 433 -19.17 3.28 -17.65
CA GLY A 433 -19.94 2.77 -16.52
C GLY A 433 -19.37 3.12 -15.15
N PHE A 434 -18.30 3.93 -15.08
CA PHE A 434 -17.74 4.44 -13.83
C PHE A 434 -18.78 5.30 -13.08
N ASN A 435 -19.50 6.18 -13.78
CA ASN A 435 -20.57 7.02 -13.23
C ASN A 435 -21.65 7.36 -14.27
N GLU A 436 -22.57 8.25 -13.92
CA GLU A 436 -23.73 8.62 -14.74
C GLU A 436 -23.56 9.95 -15.49
N GLY A 437 -22.30 10.37 -15.75
CA GLY A 437 -21.98 11.49 -16.63
C GLY A 437 -21.34 12.72 -15.98
N ALA A 438 -21.13 12.73 -14.66
CA ALA A 438 -20.26 13.74 -14.04
C ALA A 438 -18.82 13.60 -14.55
N LYS A 439 -18.10 14.72 -14.67
CA LYS A 439 -16.70 14.71 -15.11
C LYS A 439 -15.85 13.92 -14.12
N PRO A 440 -15.25 12.78 -14.52
CA PRO A 440 -14.42 12.00 -13.60
C PRO A 440 -13.18 12.78 -13.15
N TRP A 441 -12.67 12.44 -11.97
CA TRP A 441 -11.53 13.12 -11.35
C TRP A 441 -10.22 12.99 -12.16
N LEU A 442 -10.07 11.88 -12.89
CA LEU A 442 -9.10 11.65 -13.97
C LEU A 442 -9.83 11.19 -15.24
N PRO A 443 -9.28 11.45 -16.45
CA PRO A 443 -9.84 10.91 -17.70
C PRO A 443 -9.97 9.38 -17.66
N VAL A 444 -11.05 8.82 -18.25
CA VAL A 444 -11.34 7.37 -18.28
C VAL A 444 -10.34 6.56 -19.10
N GLY A 445 -9.60 7.23 -20.00
CA GLY A 445 -8.72 6.60 -20.99
C GLY A 445 -9.33 6.57 -22.37
#